data_AF-A0A093GMV1-F1
#
_entry.id   AF-A0A093GMV1-F1
#
_cell.length_a   1.000
_cell.length_b   1.000
_cell.length_c   1.000
_cell.angle_alpha   90.00
_cell.angle_beta   90.00
_cell.angle_gamma   90.00
#
_symmetry.space_group_name_H-M   'P 1'
#
loop_
_entity.id
_entity.type
_entity.pdbx_description
1 polymer ?
#
loop_
_entity_poly.entity_id
_entity_poly.type
_entity_poly.pdbx_seq_one_letter_code
_entity_poly.pdbx_strand_id
1 'polypeptide(L)'
;RTKYVHREQLYSSFSFMLWTLVRKAPPPHNLTIYFGSAYVAVTRPFVEFVLRDRRAVDLLAWSEDTYSPDEHFWVTLNRIPGVPGSMPNASWEGDLKAVKWIDMEESHGGCHGHYVRGICVYGTGDLKWLFNSTCMFANKFELRTYPLTVECLELRHRQRTLSQSEVQVEPNWYF
;
A
#
# COMPACT_ATOMS: atom_id res chain seq x y z
N ARG A 1 16.86 -7.19 0.81
CA ARG A 1 15.47 -7.73 0.85
C ARG A 1 15.37 -9.10 0.15
N THR A 2 15.88 -9.25 -1.08
CA THR A 2 15.70 -10.49 -1.88
C THR A 2 16.95 -11.33 -2.15
N LYS A 3 18.14 -10.87 -1.75
CA LYS A 3 19.42 -11.56 -2.04
C LYS A 3 19.65 -12.83 -1.19
N TYR A 4 19.10 -12.84 0.01
CA TYR A 4 19.32 -13.89 1.01
C TYR A 4 17.99 -14.40 1.54
N VAL A 5 18.01 -15.63 2.02
CA VAL A 5 16.88 -16.29 2.68
C VAL A 5 16.61 -15.62 4.03
N HIS A 6 15.34 -15.33 4.28
CA HIS A 6 14.83 -14.85 5.57
C HIS A 6 13.86 -15.90 6.12
N ARG A 7 13.92 -16.13 7.43
CA ARG A 7 13.04 -17.09 8.11
C ARG A 7 12.30 -16.39 9.22
N GLU A 8 10.99 -16.53 9.24
CA GLU A 8 10.19 -16.10 10.39
C GLU A 8 10.60 -16.91 11.62
N GLN A 9 10.79 -16.23 12.75
CA GLN A 9 10.98 -16.83 14.05
C GLN A 9 9.79 -16.44 14.92
N LEU A 10 9.09 -17.45 15.43
CA LEU A 10 7.87 -17.29 16.22
C LEU A 10 8.15 -17.70 17.67
N TYR A 11 7.93 -16.78 18.60
CA TYR A 11 7.95 -17.01 20.04
C TYR A 11 6.57 -16.67 20.62
N SER A 12 6.32 -17.08 21.86
CA SER A 12 5.01 -16.90 22.50
C SER A 12 4.56 -15.43 22.60
N SER A 13 5.50 -14.49 22.74
CA SER A 13 5.20 -13.06 22.93
C SER A 13 5.74 -12.15 21.82
N PHE A 14 6.54 -12.66 20.88
CA PHE A 14 7.09 -11.86 19.79
C PHE A 14 7.45 -12.72 18.57
N SER A 15 7.51 -12.07 17.42
CA SER A 15 8.05 -12.65 16.19
C SER A 15 9.02 -11.69 15.52
N PHE A 16 9.95 -12.24 14.74
CA PHE A 16 10.86 -11.45 13.92
C PHE A 16 11.33 -12.23 12.69
N MET A 17 11.81 -11.52 11.68
CA MET A 17 12.43 -12.12 10.49
C MET A 17 13.94 -12.27 10.72
N LEU A 18 14.42 -13.50 10.78
CA LEU A 18 15.84 -13.82 10.85
C LEU A 18 16.45 -13.74 9.44
N TRP A 19 17.37 -12.81 9.23
CA TRP A 19 18.23 -12.81 8.05
C TRP A 19 19.27 -13.92 8.16
N THR A 20 19.47 -14.68 7.07
CA THR A 20 20.47 -15.76 7.01
C THR A 20 21.56 -15.45 5.98
N LEU A 21 22.67 -16.19 6.05
CA LEU A 21 23.75 -16.11 5.05
C LEU A 21 23.48 -16.96 3.80
N VAL A 22 22.36 -17.68 3.74
CA VAL A 22 22.01 -18.53 2.60
C VAL A 22 21.53 -17.64 1.44
N ARG A 23 22.25 -17.69 0.32
CA ARG A 23 21.87 -16.95 -0.89
C ARG A 23 20.68 -17.60 -1.57
N LYS A 24 19.76 -16.77 -2.08
CA LYS A 24 18.65 -17.24 -2.89
C LYS A 24 19.08 -17.57 -4.32
N ALA A 25 18.37 -18.51 -4.93
CA ALA A 25 18.39 -18.71 -6.38
C ALA A 25 17.93 -17.42 -7.10
N PRO A 26 18.34 -17.20 -8.36
CA PRO A 26 17.81 -16.09 -9.15
C PRO A 26 16.28 -16.15 -9.27
N PRO A 27 15.60 -15.01 -9.51
CA PRO A 27 14.17 -14.99 -9.74
C PRO A 27 13.75 -15.95 -10.88
N PRO A 28 12.59 -16.61 -10.77
CA PRO A 28 12.12 -17.53 -11.80
C PRO A 28 11.80 -16.78 -13.09
N HIS A 29 11.78 -17.50 -14.23
CA HIS A 29 11.40 -16.97 -15.55
C HIS A 29 12.21 -15.75 -16.02
N ASN A 30 13.44 -15.59 -15.49
CA ASN A 30 14.31 -14.44 -15.76
C ASN A 30 13.62 -13.08 -15.47
N LEU A 31 12.76 -13.05 -14.44
CA LEU A 31 12.06 -11.84 -14.02
C LEU A 31 13.02 -10.85 -13.35
N THR A 32 12.94 -9.59 -13.77
CA THR A 32 13.56 -8.48 -13.05
C THR A 32 12.69 -8.13 -11.85
N ILE A 33 13.28 -8.10 -10.64
CA ILE A 33 12.57 -7.72 -9.42
C ILE A 33 12.51 -6.19 -9.30
N TYR A 34 11.30 -5.68 -9.05
CA TYR A 34 11.04 -4.27 -8.77
C TYR A 34 10.58 -4.09 -7.32
N PHE A 35 10.73 -2.89 -6.77
CA PHE A 35 10.25 -2.55 -5.43
C PHE A 35 9.18 -1.45 -5.48
N GLY A 36 8.19 -1.55 -4.61
CA GLY A 36 7.01 -0.69 -4.61
C GLY A 36 6.18 -0.87 -3.34
N SER A 37 4.93 -0.40 -3.38
CA SER A 37 4.02 -0.46 -2.24
C SER A 37 3.34 -1.83 -2.10
N ALA A 38 3.05 -2.21 -0.85
CA ALA A 38 2.18 -3.33 -0.52
C ALA A 38 0.69 -3.06 -0.85
N TYR A 39 0.29 -1.79 -0.98
CA TYR A 39 -1.07 -1.41 -1.33
C TYR A 39 -1.26 -1.44 -2.85
N VAL A 40 -2.25 -2.17 -3.33
CA VAL A 40 -2.52 -2.33 -4.76
C VAL A 40 -4.00 -2.21 -5.10
N ALA A 41 -4.26 -1.75 -6.31
CA ALA A 41 -5.57 -1.82 -6.95
C ALA A 41 -5.38 -2.54 -8.28
N VAL A 42 -5.98 -3.72 -8.42
CA VAL A 42 -5.78 -4.61 -9.57
C VAL A 42 -7.11 -5.02 -10.17
N THR A 43 -7.10 -5.27 -11.49
CA THR A 43 -8.30 -5.70 -12.20
C THR A 43 -8.60 -7.18 -11.96
N ARG A 44 -9.85 -7.60 -12.13
CA ARG A 44 -10.21 -9.03 -12.05
C ARG A 44 -9.38 -9.92 -13.01
N PRO A 45 -9.16 -9.56 -14.28
CA PRO A 45 -8.26 -10.32 -15.16
C PRO A 45 -6.82 -10.40 -14.65
N PHE A 46 -6.29 -9.36 -14.00
CA PHE A 46 -4.99 -9.42 -13.35
C PHE A 46 -4.98 -10.45 -12.22
N VAL A 47 -6.03 -10.48 -11.39
CA VAL A 47 -6.17 -11.49 -10.32
C VAL A 47 -6.19 -12.91 -10.88
N GLU A 48 -6.93 -13.17 -11.96
CA GLU A 48 -6.91 -14.48 -12.63
C GLU A 48 -5.52 -14.86 -13.14
N PHE A 49 -4.76 -13.89 -13.67
CA PHE A 49 -3.35 -14.09 -14.03
C PHE A 49 -2.52 -14.48 -12.79
N VAL A 50 -2.64 -13.76 -11.67
CA VAL A 50 -1.90 -14.06 -10.43
C VAL A 50 -2.18 -15.48 -9.93
N LEU A 51 -3.43 -15.93 -10.03
CA LEU A 51 -3.85 -17.23 -9.52
C LEU A 51 -3.49 -18.42 -10.43
N ARG A 52 -3.31 -18.21 -11.74
CA ARG A 52 -3.19 -19.30 -12.73
C ARG A 52 -1.89 -19.31 -13.52
N ASP A 53 -1.26 -18.16 -13.75
CA ASP A 53 -0.05 -18.08 -14.57
C ASP A 53 1.16 -18.57 -13.78
N ARG A 54 1.95 -19.45 -14.41
CA ARG A 54 3.14 -20.04 -13.79
C ARG A 54 4.16 -19.00 -13.36
N ARG A 55 4.28 -17.88 -14.07
CA ARG A 55 5.21 -16.80 -13.69
C ARG A 55 4.83 -16.20 -12.34
N ALA A 56 3.54 -16.01 -12.10
CA ALA A 56 3.05 -15.44 -10.85
C ALA A 56 3.15 -16.43 -9.68
N VAL A 57 2.72 -17.68 -9.90
CA VAL A 57 2.79 -18.75 -8.90
C VAL A 57 4.23 -19.05 -8.49
N ASP A 58 5.14 -19.19 -9.45
CA ASP A 58 6.54 -19.49 -9.16
C ASP A 58 7.24 -18.29 -8.50
N LEU A 59 6.89 -17.05 -8.87
CA LEU A 59 7.40 -15.86 -8.19
C LEU A 59 6.92 -15.77 -6.75
N LEU A 60 5.67 -16.16 -6.47
CA LEU A 60 5.11 -16.20 -5.11
C LEU A 60 5.90 -17.20 -4.26
N ALA A 61 6.06 -18.44 -4.75
CA ALA A 61 6.84 -19.48 -4.09
C ALA A 61 8.29 -19.05 -3.86
N TRP A 62 8.92 -18.43 -4.87
CA TRP A 62 10.27 -17.87 -4.73
C TRP A 62 10.33 -16.73 -3.70
N SER A 63 9.23 -16.01 -3.44
CA SER A 63 9.19 -14.88 -2.51
C SER A 63 8.93 -15.28 -1.05
N GLU A 64 8.55 -16.52 -0.77
CA GLU A 64 8.14 -16.97 0.58
C GLU A 64 9.19 -16.70 1.67
N ASP A 65 10.47 -16.85 1.33
CA ASP A 65 11.61 -16.67 2.24
C ASP A 65 12.41 -15.40 1.92
N THR A 66 11.75 -14.38 1.39
CA THR A 66 12.31 -13.03 1.23
C THR A 66 11.84 -12.09 2.34
N TYR A 67 12.49 -10.94 2.48
CA TYR A 67 12.06 -9.92 3.44
C TYR A 67 11.03 -8.99 2.81
N SER A 68 9.84 -8.91 3.41
CA SER A 68 8.70 -8.09 2.97
C SER A 68 8.33 -8.36 1.50
N PRO A 69 7.85 -9.57 1.17
CA PRO A 69 7.53 -9.95 -0.20
C PRO A 69 6.44 -9.09 -0.85
N ASP A 70 5.56 -8.52 -0.04
CA ASP A 70 4.54 -7.56 -0.42
C ASP A 70 5.11 -6.30 -1.09
N GLU A 71 6.34 -5.90 -0.76
CA GLU A 71 7.01 -4.74 -1.36
C GLU A 71 7.66 -5.01 -2.73
N HIS A 72 7.69 -6.25 -3.23
CA HIS A 72 8.20 -6.54 -4.58
C HIS A 72 7.31 -7.42 -5.43
N PHE A 73 6.49 -8.29 -4.84
CA PHE A 73 5.69 -9.27 -5.57
C PHE A 73 4.75 -8.58 -6.57
N TRP A 74 3.90 -7.67 -6.09
CA TRP A 74 2.89 -7.02 -6.91
C TRP A 74 3.47 -6.14 -8.01
N VAL A 75 4.41 -5.28 -7.64
CA VAL A 75 5.05 -4.37 -8.59
C VAL A 75 5.81 -5.15 -9.65
N THR A 76 6.46 -6.26 -9.30
CA THR A 76 7.17 -7.11 -10.29
C THR A 76 6.19 -7.70 -11.30
N LEU A 77 5.04 -8.24 -10.85
CA LEU A 77 4.01 -8.76 -11.75
C LEU A 77 3.40 -7.67 -12.64
N ASN A 78 3.21 -6.46 -12.09
CA ASN A 78 2.70 -5.31 -12.84
C ASN A 78 3.67 -4.85 -13.96
N ARG A 79 4.94 -5.29 -13.95
CA ARG A 79 5.94 -4.95 -14.97
C ARG A 79 6.03 -5.93 -16.13
N ILE A 80 5.31 -7.04 -16.06
CA ILE A 80 5.38 -8.09 -17.09
C ILE A 80 4.57 -7.66 -18.32
N PRO A 81 5.20 -7.50 -19.50
CA PRO A 81 4.47 -7.14 -20.71
C PRO A 81 3.38 -8.16 -21.07
N GLY A 82 2.21 -7.65 -21.47
CA GLY A 82 1.07 -8.48 -21.89
C GLY A 82 0.22 -9.03 -20.75
N VAL A 83 0.57 -8.76 -19.48
CA VAL A 83 -0.32 -9.07 -18.35
C VAL A 83 -1.49 -8.08 -18.32
N PRO A 84 -2.74 -8.52 -18.08
CA PRO A 84 -3.91 -7.62 -18.11
C PRO A 84 -3.80 -6.44 -17.14
N GLY A 85 -3.79 -5.22 -17.66
CA GLY A 85 -3.66 -4.00 -16.83
C GLY A 85 -2.24 -3.71 -16.32
N SER A 86 -1.24 -4.45 -16.82
CA SER A 86 0.17 -4.20 -16.50
C SER A 86 0.67 -2.84 -17.02
N MET A 87 1.69 -2.31 -16.35
CA MET A 87 2.40 -1.09 -16.75
C MET A 87 3.92 -1.32 -16.78
N PRO A 88 4.47 -1.96 -17.82
CA PRO A 88 5.90 -2.31 -17.91
C PRO A 88 6.86 -1.13 -17.70
N ASN A 89 6.46 0.05 -18.17
CA ASN A 89 7.29 1.26 -18.15
C ASN A 89 6.89 2.29 -17.08
N ALA A 90 6.04 1.93 -16.11
CA ALA A 90 5.68 2.86 -15.02
C ALA A 90 6.91 3.42 -14.29
N SER A 91 6.75 4.45 -13.49
CA SER A 91 7.77 4.91 -12.56
C SER A 91 7.30 4.64 -11.12
N TRP A 92 7.68 5.49 -10.17
CA TRP A 92 7.18 5.48 -8.79
C TRP A 92 5.82 6.19 -8.62
N GLU A 93 5.28 6.82 -9.68
CA GLU A 93 4.01 7.53 -9.62
C GLU A 93 2.82 6.58 -9.38
N GLY A 94 1.92 6.96 -8.46
CA GLY A 94 0.70 6.22 -8.17
C GLY A 94 -0.15 6.83 -7.05
N ASP A 95 -1.42 7.09 -7.35
CA ASP A 95 -2.36 7.80 -6.46
C ASP A 95 -3.31 6.85 -5.72
N LEU A 96 -2.81 5.68 -5.30
CA LEU A 96 -3.66 4.77 -4.53
C LEU A 96 -3.71 5.15 -3.05
N LYS A 97 -2.54 5.42 -2.46
CA LYS A 97 -2.40 5.56 -1.01
C LYS A 97 -1.49 6.74 -0.66
N ALA A 98 -2.06 7.77 -0.06
CA ALA A 98 -1.33 8.85 0.55
C ALA A 98 -0.62 8.35 1.81
N VAL A 99 0.69 8.57 1.90
CA VAL A 99 1.55 8.23 3.04
C VAL A 99 2.55 9.36 3.24
N LYS A 100 2.66 9.85 4.48
CA LYS A 100 3.72 10.80 4.86
C LYS A 100 4.87 10.03 5.53
N TRP A 101 5.98 9.89 4.82
CA TRP A 101 7.20 9.25 5.32
C TRP A 101 8.09 10.28 6.03
N ILE A 102 8.74 9.87 7.11
CA ILE A 102 9.61 10.74 7.92
C ILE A 102 10.83 11.25 7.14
N ASP A 103 11.31 10.51 6.14
CA ASP A 103 12.42 10.90 5.28
C ASP A 103 12.00 11.84 4.13
N MET A 104 10.72 12.21 4.06
CA MET A 104 10.17 13.09 3.02
C MET A 104 9.50 14.35 3.59
N GLU A 105 9.79 14.76 4.83
CA GLU A 105 9.10 15.86 5.52
C GLU A 105 9.05 17.17 4.73
N GLU A 106 10.15 17.50 4.04
CA GLU A 106 10.22 18.70 3.21
C GLU A 106 9.18 18.72 2.08
N SER A 107 8.80 17.55 1.56
CA SER A 107 7.84 17.43 0.45
C SER A 107 6.38 17.60 0.87
N HIS A 108 6.06 17.30 2.13
CA HIS A 108 4.68 17.19 2.61
C HIS A 108 4.36 18.09 3.81
N GLY A 109 5.34 18.88 4.26
CA GLY A 109 5.19 19.86 5.34
C GLY A 109 5.20 19.25 6.74
N GLY A 110 5.88 18.11 6.93
CA GLY A 110 5.96 17.41 8.20
C GLY A 110 4.66 16.70 8.62
N CYS A 111 4.73 15.95 9.72
CA CYS A 111 3.58 15.28 10.33
C CYS A 111 3.00 16.12 11.47
N HIS A 112 1.69 16.36 11.46
CA HIS A 112 0.99 17.10 12.52
C HIS A 112 0.31 16.19 13.54
N GLY A 113 0.55 14.88 13.45
CA GLY A 113 0.26 13.91 14.50
C GLY A 113 1.55 13.40 15.12
N HIS A 114 1.89 12.13 14.87
CA HIS A 114 3.16 11.55 15.32
C HIS A 114 3.64 10.43 14.38
N TYR A 115 4.93 10.10 14.41
CA TYR A 115 5.49 9.02 13.60
C TYR A 115 5.48 7.69 14.34
N VAL A 116 5.03 6.63 13.65
CA VAL A 116 5.15 5.24 14.11
C VAL A 116 5.86 4.43 13.03
N ARG A 117 7.06 3.95 13.34
CA ARG A 117 7.94 3.20 12.41
C ARG A 117 8.18 3.98 11.10
N GLY A 118 8.45 5.28 11.22
CA GLY A 118 8.76 6.17 10.07
C GLY A 118 7.57 6.58 9.19
N ILE A 119 6.34 6.19 9.55
CA ILE A 119 5.11 6.60 8.85
C ILE A 119 4.30 7.50 9.77
N CYS A 120 3.82 8.65 9.26
CA CYS A 120 2.96 9.56 9.99
C CYS A 120 1.61 8.91 10.30
N VAL A 121 1.21 8.98 11.57
CA VAL A 121 -0.17 8.88 12.02
C VAL A 121 -0.72 10.30 11.96
N TYR A 122 -1.66 10.54 11.05
CA TYR A 122 -2.17 11.88 10.76
C TYR A 122 -2.86 12.50 11.97
N GLY A 123 -2.53 13.76 12.24
CA GLY A 123 -3.26 14.61 13.18
C GLY A 123 -4.14 15.63 12.45
N THR A 124 -4.89 16.43 13.22
CA THR A 124 -5.86 17.39 12.64
C THR A 124 -5.19 18.42 11.73
N GLY A 125 -3.93 18.78 12.00
CA GLY A 125 -3.15 19.68 11.14
C GLY A 125 -2.85 19.12 9.74
N ASP A 126 -2.94 17.81 9.54
CA ASP A 126 -2.70 17.16 8.25
C ASP A 126 -3.93 17.19 7.32
N LEU A 127 -5.10 17.61 7.81
CA LEU A 127 -6.35 17.63 7.04
C LEU A 127 -6.24 18.41 5.72
N LYS A 128 -5.54 19.57 5.73
CA LYS A 128 -5.34 20.35 4.51
C LYS A 128 -4.56 19.58 3.44
N TRP A 129 -3.52 18.86 3.87
CA TRP A 129 -2.72 18.02 2.98
C TRP A 129 -3.54 16.84 2.46
N LEU A 130 -4.31 16.18 3.34
CA LEU A 130 -5.18 15.06 2.99
C LEU A 130 -6.30 15.48 2.01
N PHE A 131 -6.94 16.63 2.22
CA PHE A 131 -7.99 17.14 1.33
C PHE A 131 -7.51 17.51 -0.06
N ASN A 132 -6.22 17.85 -0.19
CA ASN A 132 -5.59 18.20 -1.45
C ASN A 132 -4.93 17.01 -2.15
N SER A 133 -4.90 15.83 -1.50
CA SER A 133 -4.32 14.64 -2.10
C SER A 133 -5.19 14.11 -3.24
N THR A 134 -4.56 13.70 -4.34
CA THR A 134 -5.20 12.96 -5.43
C THR A 134 -5.36 11.48 -5.11
N CYS A 135 -4.79 11.01 -3.99
CA CYS A 135 -4.84 9.61 -3.61
C CYS A 135 -6.25 9.14 -3.24
N MET A 136 -6.61 7.90 -3.61
CA MET A 136 -7.90 7.31 -3.26
C MET A 136 -8.05 7.03 -1.76
N PHE A 137 -6.96 6.64 -1.09
CA PHE A 137 -6.92 6.29 0.32
C PHE A 137 -5.72 6.95 1.01
N ALA A 138 -5.68 6.92 2.35
CA ALA A 138 -4.54 7.42 3.14
C ALA A 138 -4.15 6.46 4.29
N ASN A 139 -2.89 6.54 4.77
CA ASN A 139 -2.35 5.76 5.90
C ASN A 139 -1.32 6.61 6.69
N LYS A 140 -1.39 6.75 8.03
CA LYS A 140 -2.22 6.03 9.03
C LYS A 140 -3.15 6.97 9.79
N PHE A 141 -4.26 6.44 10.30
CA PHE A 141 -5.18 7.17 11.18
C PHE A 141 -5.24 6.52 12.56
N GLU A 142 -5.45 7.32 13.59
CA GLU A 142 -5.66 6.85 14.96
C GLU A 142 -6.82 7.60 15.61
N LEU A 143 -8.00 6.96 15.63
CA LEU A 143 -9.25 7.57 16.10
C LEU A 143 -9.18 8.02 17.56
N ARG A 144 -8.50 7.28 18.43
CA ARG A 144 -8.42 7.61 19.86
C ARG A 144 -7.61 8.87 20.14
N THR A 145 -6.57 9.12 19.34
CA THR A 145 -5.63 10.23 19.55
C THR A 145 -6.06 11.47 18.76
N TYR A 146 -6.56 11.28 17.54
CA TYR A 146 -6.96 12.38 16.65
C TYR A 146 -8.38 12.16 16.07
N PRO A 147 -9.44 12.12 16.91
CA PRO A 147 -10.79 11.80 16.45
C PRO A 147 -11.29 12.75 15.35
N LEU A 148 -11.05 14.05 15.53
CA LEU A 148 -11.43 15.08 14.55
C LEU A 148 -10.81 14.88 13.17
N THR A 149 -9.63 14.23 13.07
CA THR A 149 -9.01 13.96 11.76
C THR A 149 -9.88 13.00 10.96
N VAL A 150 -10.38 11.94 11.59
CA VAL A 150 -11.23 10.94 10.95
C VAL A 150 -12.64 11.50 10.72
N GLU A 151 -13.22 12.16 11.71
CA GLU A 151 -14.58 12.72 11.64
C GLU A 151 -14.70 13.80 10.56
N CYS A 152 -13.72 14.70 10.43
CA CYS A 152 -13.75 15.72 9.37
C CYS A 152 -13.63 15.11 7.96
N LEU A 153 -12.84 14.04 7.80
CA LEU A 153 -12.76 13.31 6.53
C LEU A 153 -14.09 12.62 6.22
N GLU A 154 -14.67 11.93 7.20
CA GLU A 154 -15.98 11.27 7.06
C GLU A 154 -17.05 12.29 6.64
N LEU A 155 -17.17 13.40 7.37
CA LEU A 155 -18.15 14.44 7.08
C LEU A 155 -17.97 15.00 5.66
N ARG A 156 -16.73 15.31 5.26
CA ARG A 156 -16.42 15.80 3.91
C ARG A 156 -16.81 14.78 2.84
N HIS A 157 -16.48 13.51 3.04
CA HIS A 157 -16.84 12.45 2.09
C HIS A 157 -18.35 12.24 2.02
N ARG A 158 -19.05 12.20 3.16
CA ARG A 158 -20.51 12.10 3.23
C ARG A 158 -21.17 13.25 2.48
N GLN A 159 -20.80 14.49 2.77
CA GLN A 159 -21.32 15.68 2.08
C GLN A 159 -21.09 15.61 0.56
N ARG A 160 -19.89 15.23 0.13
CA ARG A 160 -19.57 15.08 -1.29
C ARG A 160 -20.43 14.00 -1.96
N THR A 161 -20.56 12.83 -1.34
CA THR A 161 -21.37 11.73 -1.86
C THR A 161 -22.85 12.11 -1.96
N LEU A 162 -23.43 12.69 -0.91
CA LEU A 162 -24.84 13.10 -0.90
C LEU A 162 -25.13 14.20 -1.93
N SER A 163 -24.19 15.13 -2.13
CA SER A 163 -24.33 16.19 -3.16
C SER A 163 -24.30 15.66 -4.60
N GLN A 164 -23.75 14.47 -4.81
CA GLN A 164 -23.61 13.82 -6.11
C GLN A 164 -24.52 12.59 -6.25
N SER A 165 -25.53 12.46 -5.39
CA SER A 165 -26.44 11.33 -5.40
C SER A 165 -27.33 11.36 -6.65
N GLU A 166 -27.32 10.28 -7.42
CA GLU A 166 -28.23 10.07 -8.56
C GLU A 166 -29.62 9.60 -8.12
N VAL A 167 -29.76 9.19 -6.85
CA VAL A 167 -31.02 8.79 -6.24
C VAL A 167 -31.47 9.81 -5.20
N GLN A 168 -32.77 9.81 -4.90
CA GLN A 168 -33.33 10.69 -3.87
C GLN A 168 -32.67 10.39 -2.52
N VAL A 169 -32.07 11.43 -1.92
CA VAL A 169 -31.43 11.33 -0.60
C VAL A 169 -32.50 11.30 0.48
N GLU A 170 -32.41 10.31 1.37
CA GLU A 170 -33.28 10.25 2.55
C GLU A 170 -32.78 11.22 3.64
N PRO A 171 -33.69 11.90 4.38
CA PRO A 171 -33.30 12.85 5.43
C PRO A 171 -32.41 12.27 6.53
N ASN A 172 -32.57 10.98 6.85
CA ASN A 172 -31.76 10.26 7.84
C ASN A 172 -30.30 10.07 7.39
N TRP A 173 -29.95 10.19 6.11
CA TRP A 173 -28.56 10.01 5.64
C TRP A 173 -27.65 11.20 5.97
N TYR A 174 -28.23 12.36 6.28
CA TYR A 174 -27.47 13.54 6.71
C TYR A 174 -26.95 13.44 8.15
N PHE A 175 -27.49 12.53 8.96
CA PHE A 175 -27.21 12.40 10.39
C PHE A 175 -26.66 11.01 10.70
#